data_AF-A0A1U7DSC3-F1
#
_entry.id   AF-A0A1U7DSC3-F1
#
_cell.length_a   1.000
_cell.length_b   1.000
_cell.length_c   1.000
_cell.angle_alpha   90.00
_cell.angle_beta   90.00
_cell.angle_gamma   90.00
#
_symmetry.space_group_name_H-M   'P 1'
#
loop_
_entity.id
_entity.type
_entity.pdbx_description
1 polymer ?
#
loop_
_entity_poly.entity_id
_entity_poly.type
_entity_poly.pdbx_seq_one_letter_code
_entity_poly.pdbx_strand_id
1 'polypeptide(L)'
;MKKIAYIILVLFMVSCYSDDNVPLVADEEAILSTFIANKKFIKDNVIACAASDEVSAGLINVYFYPEAGAKDFKLYQSDGTDGNDFSKYQFVKAVAQPFIDGTLQQFKVRSKVNWFVVVYMVDDTVKISTPIRSKVFSQPTVWNNAVTINQEQMEMPQFNWPIADESLNAIFFQVVTTQNSEFLSGTYTHENKFQYYKLNNVVLNVTNGTPPNLVSNNTYNFIVMDVSLDNWVNTVSSSSFVAN
;
A
#
# COMPACT_ATOMS: atom_id res chain seq x y z
N MET A 1 9.22 -41.70 78.04
CA MET A 1 9.65 -42.14 76.69
C MET A 1 8.43 -42.60 75.89
N LYS A 2 7.89 -41.77 74.98
CA LYS A 2 7.04 -42.19 73.87
C LYS A 2 7.30 -41.21 72.72
N LYS A 3 7.96 -41.69 71.65
CA LYS A 3 8.28 -40.91 70.46
C LYS A 3 7.11 -41.03 69.49
N ILE A 4 6.54 -39.89 69.10
CA ILE A 4 5.47 -39.79 68.10
C ILE A 4 6.14 -39.78 66.73
N ALA A 5 5.85 -40.80 65.93
CA ALA A 5 6.32 -40.91 64.55
C ALA A 5 5.34 -40.19 63.62
N TYR A 6 5.82 -39.17 62.90
CA TYR A 6 5.07 -38.50 61.85
C TYR A 6 5.18 -39.30 60.55
N ILE A 7 4.03 -39.69 60.00
CA ILE A 7 3.90 -40.34 58.69
C ILE A 7 3.79 -39.25 57.64
N ILE A 8 4.81 -39.13 56.78
CA ILE A 8 4.83 -38.22 55.62
C ILE A 8 4.11 -38.92 54.46
N LEU A 9 2.98 -38.36 54.06
CA LEU A 9 2.22 -38.76 52.89
C LEU A 9 2.94 -38.24 51.64
N VAL A 10 3.62 -39.12 50.91
CA VAL A 10 4.28 -38.82 49.63
C VAL A 10 3.22 -38.81 48.53
N LEU A 11 2.89 -37.60 48.06
CA LEU A 11 2.10 -37.39 46.84
C LEU A 11 2.98 -37.73 45.63
N PHE A 12 2.70 -38.84 44.95
CA PHE A 12 3.26 -39.15 43.64
C PHE A 12 2.55 -38.29 42.59
N MET A 13 3.18 -37.18 42.19
CA MET A 13 2.82 -36.46 40.97
C MET A 13 3.33 -37.27 39.78
N VAL A 14 2.43 -38.00 39.13
CA VAL A 14 2.66 -38.61 37.82
C VAL A 14 2.65 -37.49 36.80
N SER A 15 3.84 -37.08 36.32
CA SER A 15 3.95 -36.20 35.15
C SER A 15 3.59 -37.02 33.91
N CYS A 16 2.44 -36.73 33.32
CA CYS A 16 2.15 -37.14 31.95
C CYS A 16 3.08 -36.34 31.03
N TYR A 17 4.08 -37.01 30.44
CA TYR A 17 4.86 -36.44 29.35
C TYR A 17 3.95 -36.46 28.13
N SER A 18 3.35 -35.32 27.77
CA SER A 18 2.75 -35.15 26.46
C SER A 18 3.88 -35.12 25.45
N ASP A 19 3.93 -36.15 24.61
CA ASP A 19 4.74 -36.14 23.40
C ASP A 19 4.10 -35.14 22.43
N ASP A 20 4.39 -33.85 22.65
CA ASP A 20 3.94 -32.75 21.79
C ASP A 20 4.81 -32.72 20.52
N ASN A 21 4.74 -33.79 19.74
CA ASN A 21 4.94 -33.68 18.30
C ASN A 21 3.70 -33.00 17.72
N VAL A 22 3.58 -31.70 18.00
CA VAL A 22 2.74 -30.79 17.21
C VAL A 22 3.19 -31.00 15.77
N PRO A 23 2.32 -31.44 14.85
CA PRO A 23 2.67 -31.46 13.44
C PRO A 23 3.16 -30.07 13.11
N LEU A 24 4.34 -29.95 12.49
CA LEU A 24 4.81 -28.71 11.90
C LEU A 24 3.77 -28.28 10.85
N VAL A 25 2.72 -27.58 11.28
CA VAL A 25 1.86 -26.83 10.39
C VAL A 25 2.78 -25.74 9.87
N ALA A 26 3.36 -25.97 8.70
CA ALA A 26 3.92 -24.90 7.91
C ALA A 26 2.84 -23.83 7.85
N ASP A 27 3.13 -22.65 8.38
CA ASP A 27 2.22 -21.51 8.33
C ASP A 27 1.87 -21.29 6.84
N GLU A 28 0.68 -21.74 6.42
CA GLU A 28 0.27 -21.77 5.02
C GLU A 28 0.22 -20.36 4.43
N GLU A 29 0.22 -19.33 5.28
CA GLU A 29 0.30 -17.92 4.89
C GLU A 29 1.74 -17.42 4.71
N ALA A 30 2.76 -18.13 5.21
CA ALA A 30 4.14 -17.65 5.23
C ALA A 30 4.75 -17.45 3.85
N ILE A 31 4.37 -18.28 2.86
CA ILE A 31 4.85 -18.20 1.49
C ILE A 31 3.68 -17.97 0.53
N LEU A 32 3.78 -16.97 -0.35
CA LEU A 32 2.70 -16.57 -1.24
C LEU A 32 2.21 -17.71 -2.13
N SER A 33 3.12 -18.48 -2.74
CA SER A 33 2.73 -19.63 -3.58
C SER A 33 1.96 -20.70 -2.82
N THR A 34 2.28 -20.92 -1.54
CA THR A 34 1.55 -21.86 -0.67
C THR A 34 0.17 -21.31 -0.33
N PHE A 35 0.09 -20.03 0.03
CA PHE A 35 -1.16 -19.34 0.36
C PHE A 35 -2.19 -19.40 -0.78
N ILE A 36 -1.75 -19.32 -2.03
CA ILE A 36 -2.64 -19.31 -3.21
C ILE A 36 -2.86 -20.68 -3.85
N ALA A 37 -2.14 -21.73 -3.43
CA ALA A 37 -2.09 -23.03 -4.14
C ALA A 37 -3.48 -23.64 -4.40
N ASN A 38 -4.42 -23.46 -3.48
CA ASN A 38 -5.79 -24.00 -3.56
C ASN A 38 -6.85 -22.89 -3.62
N LYS A 39 -6.48 -21.67 -4.06
CA LYS A 39 -7.39 -20.51 -4.11
C LYS A 39 -7.56 -20.03 -5.54
N LYS A 40 -8.73 -19.49 -5.85
CA LYS A 40 -8.91 -18.68 -7.07
C LYS A 40 -8.16 -17.37 -6.87
N PHE A 41 -7.26 -17.04 -7.80
CA PHE A 41 -6.53 -15.78 -7.75
C PHE A 41 -6.46 -15.06 -9.10
N ILE A 42 -6.32 -13.74 -9.03
CA ILE A 42 -6.09 -12.87 -10.19
C ILE A 42 -4.83 -12.05 -9.88
N LYS A 43 -3.82 -12.19 -10.74
CA LYS A 43 -2.59 -11.40 -10.68
C LYS A 43 -2.76 -10.05 -11.38
N ASP A 44 -1.87 -9.11 -11.08
CA ASP A 44 -1.79 -7.80 -11.73
C ASP A 44 -3.10 -7.00 -11.66
N ASN A 45 -3.88 -7.21 -10.59
CA ASN A 45 -5.21 -6.63 -10.45
C ASN A 45 -5.31 -5.63 -9.29
N VAL A 46 -4.44 -5.73 -8.30
CA VAL A 46 -4.36 -4.70 -7.25
C VAL A 46 -3.50 -3.54 -7.73
N ILE A 47 -4.08 -2.34 -7.75
CA ILE A 47 -3.35 -1.09 -7.97
C ILE A 47 -2.54 -0.79 -6.71
N ALA A 48 -1.21 -0.88 -6.81
CA ALA A 48 -0.31 -0.62 -5.70
C ALA A 48 1.02 -0.03 -6.18
N CYS A 49 1.63 0.80 -5.34
CA CYS A 49 2.95 1.37 -5.55
C CYS A 49 3.68 1.55 -4.22
N ALA A 50 4.98 1.84 -4.25
CA ALA A 50 5.74 2.10 -3.03
C ALA A 50 6.65 3.32 -3.16
N ALA A 51 6.80 4.04 -2.05
CA ALA A 51 7.67 5.20 -1.92
C ALA A 51 8.56 5.05 -0.68
N SER A 52 9.75 5.66 -0.69
CA SER A 52 10.45 5.90 0.58
C SER A 52 9.75 7.00 1.36
N ASP A 53 9.68 6.86 2.68
CA ASP A 53 9.09 7.87 3.56
C ASP A 53 9.85 9.20 3.51
N GLU A 54 9.11 10.31 3.63
CA GLU A 54 9.64 11.67 3.54
C GLU A 54 10.67 11.99 4.63
N VAL A 55 10.42 11.52 5.86
CA VAL A 55 11.21 11.88 7.04
C VAL A 55 12.05 10.70 7.53
N SER A 56 11.49 9.49 7.42
CA SER A 56 12.06 8.29 8.05
C SER A 56 12.91 7.51 7.05
N ALA A 57 14.20 7.81 6.97
CA ALA A 57 15.14 7.09 6.10
C ALA A 57 15.01 5.56 6.24
N GLY A 58 14.88 4.85 5.12
CA GLY A 58 14.71 3.39 5.06
C GLY A 58 13.33 2.86 5.48
N LEU A 59 12.37 3.73 5.80
CA LEU A 59 10.96 3.37 5.91
C LEU A 59 10.33 3.45 4.51
N ILE A 60 9.49 2.46 4.18
CA ILE A 60 8.80 2.33 2.91
C ILE A 60 7.31 2.40 3.17
N ASN A 61 6.63 3.28 2.45
CA ASN A 61 5.18 3.35 2.39
C ASN A 61 4.73 2.58 1.15
N VAL A 62 4.02 1.46 1.33
CA VAL A 62 3.43 0.67 0.24
C VAL A 62 1.96 1.01 0.17
N TYR A 63 1.56 1.81 -0.82
CA TYR A 63 0.20 2.26 -1.02
C TYR A 63 -0.57 1.29 -1.92
N PHE A 64 -1.86 1.13 -1.67
CA PHE A 64 -2.74 0.36 -2.53
C PHE A 64 -4.19 0.87 -2.49
N TYR A 65 -4.91 0.64 -3.58
CA TYR A 65 -6.34 0.94 -3.70
C TYR A 65 -7.15 -0.38 -3.58
N PRO A 66 -7.83 -0.62 -2.44
CA PRO A 66 -8.69 -1.79 -2.30
C PRO A 66 -10.01 -1.63 -3.09
N GLU A 67 -10.42 -2.68 -3.79
CA GLU A 67 -11.77 -2.76 -4.36
C GLU A 67 -12.85 -2.75 -3.26
N ALA A 68 -14.08 -2.34 -3.59
CA ALA A 68 -15.19 -2.40 -2.66
C ALA A 68 -15.40 -3.85 -2.15
N GLY A 69 -15.54 -4.00 -0.82
CA GLY A 69 -15.67 -5.31 -0.17
C GLY A 69 -14.35 -6.05 0.05
N ALA A 70 -13.20 -5.45 -0.31
CA ALA A 70 -11.90 -6.06 -0.07
C ALA A 70 -11.59 -6.20 1.43
N LYS A 71 -10.98 -7.32 1.80
CA LYS A 71 -10.61 -7.67 3.18
C LYS A 71 -9.30 -8.46 3.22
N ASP A 72 -8.81 -8.72 4.43
CA ASP A 72 -7.62 -9.54 4.69
C ASP A 72 -6.37 -9.05 3.95
N PHE A 73 -6.10 -7.75 4.05
CA PHE A 73 -4.93 -7.11 3.44
C PHE A 73 -3.63 -7.72 3.98
N LYS A 74 -2.81 -8.26 3.06
CA LYS A 74 -1.52 -8.87 3.34
C LYS A 74 -0.45 -8.21 2.49
N LEU A 75 0.76 -8.15 3.05
CA LEU A 75 1.95 -7.75 2.32
C LEU A 75 2.93 -8.92 2.29
N TYR A 76 3.47 -9.19 1.11
CA TYR A 76 4.55 -10.15 0.92
C TYR A 76 5.78 -9.43 0.37
N GLN A 77 6.95 -9.98 0.66
CA GLN A 77 8.22 -9.43 0.21
C GLN A 77 9.19 -10.51 -0.29
N SER A 78 10.07 -10.16 -1.22
CA SER A 78 11.07 -11.09 -1.77
C SER A 78 12.42 -10.42 -2.02
N ASP A 79 13.50 -11.13 -1.69
CA ASP A 79 14.88 -10.79 -2.06
C ASP A 79 15.28 -11.36 -3.44
N GLY A 80 14.36 -12.06 -4.12
CA GLY A 80 14.57 -12.64 -5.44
C GLY A 80 15.02 -11.62 -6.48
N THR A 81 15.71 -12.11 -7.51
CA THR A 81 16.10 -11.30 -8.67
C THR A 81 14.94 -11.05 -9.64
N ASP A 82 14.00 -11.99 -9.70
CA ASP A 82 12.75 -11.90 -10.47
C ASP A 82 11.57 -11.69 -9.53
N GLY A 83 10.83 -10.60 -9.73
CA GLY A 83 9.63 -10.27 -8.95
C GLY A 83 8.45 -11.21 -9.23
N ASN A 84 8.49 -12.06 -10.26
CA ASN A 84 7.36 -12.90 -10.65
C ASN A 84 7.36 -14.31 -10.01
N ASP A 85 8.43 -14.70 -9.31
CA ASP A 85 8.49 -16.00 -8.62
C ASP A 85 7.83 -15.93 -7.23
N PHE A 86 6.52 -16.20 -7.19
CA PHE A 86 5.73 -16.20 -5.94
C PHE A 86 6.19 -17.22 -4.89
N SER A 87 7.05 -18.19 -5.22
CA SER A 87 7.65 -19.08 -4.22
C SER A 87 8.70 -18.39 -3.34
N LYS A 88 9.19 -17.23 -3.76
CA LYS A 88 10.21 -16.42 -3.04
C LYS A 88 9.62 -15.34 -2.16
N TYR A 89 8.30 -15.22 -2.12
CA TYR A 89 7.60 -14.17 -1.39
C TYR A 89 7.22 -14.63 0.00
N GLN A 90 7.81 -13.99 1.00
CA GLN A 90 7.56 -14.24 2.41
C GLN A 90 6.57 -13.23 2.97
N PHE A 91 5.65 -13.69 3.81
CA PHE A 91 4.68 -12.83 4.48
C PHE A 91 5.39 -11.81 5.39
N VAL A 92 4.93 -10.56 5.32
CA VAL A 92 5.38 -9.48 6.18
C VAL A 92 4.33 -9.24 7.24
N LYS A 93 4.72 -9.36 8.52
CA LYS A 93 3.87 -9.03 9.66
C LYS A 93 3.71 -7.51 9.81
N ALA A 94 2.98 -6.90 8.88
CA ALA A 94 2.61 -5.49 8.86
C ALA A 94 1.09 -5.35 8.81
N VAL A 95 0.57 -4.32 9.48
CA VAL A 95 -0.87 -4.03 9.51
C VAL A 95 -1.13 -2.91 8.50
N ALA A 96 -2.12 -3.12 7.63
CA ALA A 96 -2.60 -2.07 6.74
C ALA A 96 -3.27 -0.97 7.57
N GLN A 97 -2.98 0.28 7.25
CA GLN A 97 -3.60 1.43 7.87
C GLN A 97 -4.22 2.33 6.81
N PRO A 98 -5.33 3.03 7.13
CA PRO A 98 -5.95 3.98 6.22
C PRO A 98 -4.97 5.05 5.72
N PHE A 99 -5.11 5.41 4.45
CA PHE A 99 -4.43 6.54 3.82
C PHE A 99 -5.43 7.29 2.92
N ILE A 100 -5.56 8.61 3.04
CA ILE A 100 -6.62 9.38 2.37
C ILE A 100 -7.98 8.75 2.69
N ASP A 101 -8.49 9.05 3.89
CA ASP A 101 -9.73 8.53 4.51
C ASP A 101 -9.98 7.01 4.51
N GLY A 102 -9.05 6.21 3.98
CA GLY A 102 -9.20 4.78 3.79
C GLY A 102 -9.57 4.37 2.37
N THR A 103 -9.87 5.35 1.49
CA THR A 103 -9.97 5.11 0.04
C THR A 103 -8.69 4.52 -0.51
N LEU A 104 -7.53 5.00 -0.05
CA LEU A 104 -6.28 4.26 -0.17
C LEU A 104 -5.93 3.64 1.19
N GLN A 105 -5.09 2.62 1.12
CA GLN A 105 -4.52 1.98 2.29
C GLN A 105 -3.01 1.96 2.12
N GLN A 106 -2.29 1.83 3.23
CA GLN A 106 -0.85 1.69 3.19
C GLN A 106 -0.34 0.67 4.20
N PHE A 107 0.76 0.02 3.84
CA PHE A 107 1.64 -0.63 4.80
C PHE A 107 2.87 0.25 5.02
N LYS A 108 3.35 0.31 6.27
CA LYS A 108 4.64 0.93 6.60
C LYS A 108 5.62 -0.13 7.05
N VAL A 109 6.71 -0.29 6.29
CA VAL A 109 7.68 -1.37 6.51
C VAL A 109 9.11 -0.88 6.36
N ARG A 110 10.01 -1.52 7.11
CA ARG A 110 11.46 -1.40 6.90
C ARG A 110 11.94 -2.70 6.32
N SER A 111 12.44 -2.67 5.09
CA SER A 111 12.97 -3.86 4.43
C SER A 111 14.14 -3.50 3.53
N LYS A 112 15.05 -4.46 3.37
CA LYS A 112 16.19 -4.39 2.45
C LYS A 112 16.01 -5.28 1.23
N VAL A 113 14.82 -5.88 1.09
CA VAL A 113 14.50 -6.79 0.00
C VAL A 113 14.13 -6.03 -1.27
N ASN A 114 14.10 -6.76 -2.39
CA ASN A 114 13.97 -6.18 -3.71
C ASN A 114 12.52 -5.95 -4.13
N TRP A 115 11.59 -6.77 -3.66
CA TRP A 115 10.23 -6.79 -4.19
C TRP A 115 9.17 -6.82 -3.10
N PHE A 116 8.04 -6.20 -3.39
CA PHE A 116 6.81 -6.28 -2.61
C PHE A 116 5.63 -6.69 -3.48
N VAL A 117 4.67 -7.38 -2.88
CA VAL A 117 3.37 -7.68 -3.47
C VAL A 117 2.29 -7.46 -2.42
N VAL A 118 1.25 -6.71 -2.80
CA VAL A 118 0.04 -6.54 -1.98
C VAL A 118 -0.99 -7.59 -2.39
N VAL A 119 -1.61 -8.22 -1.40
CA VAL A 119 -2.61 -9.26 -1.58
C VAL A 119 -3.84 -8.95 -0.74
N TYR A 120 -5.04 -9.14 -1.30
CA TYR A 120 -6.28 -9.08 -0.54
C TYR A 120 -7.35 -10.00 -1.12
N MET A 121 -8.45 -10.17 -0.39
CA MET A 121 -9.59 -10.97 -0.80
C MET A 121 -10.76 -10.08 -1.20
N VAL A 122 -11.40 -10.37 -2.33
CA VAL A 122 -12.74 -9.87 -2.68
C VAL A 122 -13.60 -11.10 -2.91
N ASP A 123 -14.69 -11.21 -2.13
CA ASP A 123 -15.46 -12.45 -2.00
C ASP A 123 -14.51 -13.62 -1.67
N ASP A 124 -14.47 -14.65 -2.53
CA ASP A 124 -13.60 -15.83 -2.41
C ASP A 124 -12.41 -15.79 -3.39
N THR A 125 -12.12 -14.63 -4.01
CA THR A 125 -11.02 -14.47 -4.97
C THR A 125 -9.88 -13.67 -4.37
N VAL A 126 -8.66 -14.23 -4.42
CA VAL A 126 -7.42 -13.54 -4.07
C VAL A 126 -7.07 -12.55 -5.19
N LYS A 127 -6.91 -11.27 -4.87
CA LYS A 127 -6.36 -10.25 -5.77
C LYS A 127 -4.90 -9.99 -5.40
N ILE A 128 -4.03 -9.95 -6.40
CA ILE A 128 -2.59 -9.77 -6.23
C ILE A 128 -2.14 -8.58 -7.07
N SER A 129 -1.27 -7.72 -6.52
CA SER A 129 -0.67 -6.61 -7.27
C SER A 129 0.36 -7.09 -8.26
N THR A 130 0.69 -6.25 -9.24
CA THR A 130 1.98 -6.37 -9.93
C THR A 130 3.11 -6.20 -8.90
N PRO A 131 4.23 -6.94 -9.01
CA PRO A 131 5.38 -6.75 -8.15
C PRO A 131 5.86 -5.30 -8.15
N ILE A 132 6.18 -4.80 -6.96
CA ILE A 132 6.73 -3.46 -6.75
C ILE A 132 8.21 -3.60 -6.42
N ARG A 133 9.08 -3.01 -7.24
CA ARG A 133 10.52 -3.05 -6.98
C ARG A 133 10.89 -1.97 -5.98
N SER A 134 11.43 -2.37 -4.84
CA SER A 134 11.98 -1.45 -3.85
C SER A 134 13.21 -0.74 -4.40
N LYS A 135 13.23 0.59 -4.30
CA LYS A 135 14.42 1.41 -4.59
C LYS A 135 14.83 2.28 -3.41
N VAL A 136 14.35 1.96 -2.20
CA VAL A 136 14.51 2.79 -0.99
C VAL A 136 15.97 3.22 -0.71
N PHE A 137 16.96 2.42 -1.12
CA PHE A 137 18.39 2.74 -0.91
C PHE A 137 19.13 3.20 -2.18
N SER A 138 18.66 2.83 -3.38
CA SER A 138 19.32 3.16 -4.64
C SER A 138 18.77 4.44 -5.27
N GLN A 139 17.48 4.70 -5.07
CA GLN A 139 16.74 5.84 -5.60
C GLN A 139 15.54 6.17 -4.68
N PRO A 140 15.79 6.82 -3.52
CA PRO A 140 14.72 7.28 -2.65
C PRO A 140 13.76 8.24 -3.37
N THR A 141 12.49 8.21 -2.97
CA THR A 141 11.46 9.14 -3.43
C THR A 141 11.79 10.57 -3.02
N VAL A 142 11.66 11.50 -3.96
CA VAL A 142 11.79 12.94 -3.72
C VAL A 142 10.44 13.52 -3.32
N TRP A 143 10.40 14.24 -2.20
CA TRP A 143 9.18 14.88 -1.68
C TRP A 143 9.29 16.39 -1.85
N ASN A 144 8.25 17.03 -2.41
CA ASN A 144 8.23 18.48 -2.63
C ASN A 144 6.79 19.03 -2.75
N ASN A 145 6.69 20.33 -3.01
CA ASN A 145 5.43 21.05 -3.21
C ASN A 145 5.33 21.75 -4.57
N ALA A 146 6.06 21.27 -5.58
CA ALA A 146 6.16 21.86 -6.90
C ALA A 146 4.93 21.53 -7.76
N VAL A 147 3.78 22.10 -7.41
CA VAL A 147 2.54 22.02 -8.19
C VAL A 147 2.08 23.42 -8.54
N THR A 148 1.89 23.69 -9.83
CA THR A 148 1.27 24.92 -10.33
C THR A 148 -0.22 24.71 -10.48
N ILE A 149 -1.01 25.61 -9.90
CA ILE A 149 -2.47 25.51 -9.83
C ILE A 149 -3.07 26.73 -10.54
N ASN A 150 -3.69 26.51 -11.69
CA ASN A 150 -4.47 27.52 -12.41
C ASN A 150 -5.95 27.38 -12.03
N GLN A 151 -6.55 28.48 -11.56
CA GLN A 151 -7.94 28.56 -11.11
C GLN A 151 -8.79 29.55 -11.92
N GLU A 152 -8.44 29.77 -13.19
CA GLU A 152 -9.23 30.61 -14.12
C GLU A 152 -10.62 30.04 -14.37
N GLN A 153 -10.75 28.71 -14.37
CA GLN A 153 -12.03 28.01 -14.45
C GLN A 153 -12.54 27.71 -13.03
N MET A 154 -13.63 28.38 -12.64
CA MET A 154 -14.27 28.22 -11.34
C MET A 154 -14.58 26.74 -11.05
N GLU A 155 -14.36 26.33 -9.80
CA GLU A 155 -14.58 24.96 -9.30
C GLU A 155 -13.78 23.83 -9.99
N MET A 156 -12.98 24.12 -11.03
CA MET A 156 -12.28 23.14 -11.88
C MET A 156 -10.82 23.53 -12.13
N PRO A 157 -9.98 23.59 -11.07
CA PRO A 157 -8.58 23.95 -11.18
C PRO A 157 -7.81 23.01 -12.10
N GLN A 158 -6.83 23.56 -12.80
CA GLN A 158 -5.85 22.82 -13.58
C GLN A 158 -4.53 22.75 -12.81
N PHE A 159 -4.02 21.54 -12.67
CA PHE A 159 -2.77 21.21 -12.01
C PHE A 159 -1.70 20.87 -13.06
N ASN A 160 -0.49 21.37 -12.85
CA ASN A 160 0.69 21.00 -13.62
C ASN A 160 1.87 20.83 -12.66
N TRP A 161 2.75 19.88 -12.93
CA TRP A 161 3.94 19.62 -12.11
C TRP A 161 5.17 19.40 -13.01
N PRO A 162 6.39 19.72 -12.53
CA PRO A 162 7.60 19.42 -13.27
C PRO A 162 7.89 17.92 -13.22
N ILE A 163 8.44 17.38 -14.30
CA ILE A 163 9.00 16.03 -14.34
C ILE A 163 10.51 16.16 -14.15
N ALA A 164 11.08 15.50 -13.14
CA ALA A 164 12.52 15.53 -12.91
C ALA A 164 13.29 14.76 -13.98
N ASP A 165 12.79 13.59 -14.37
CA ASP A 165 13.34 12.74 -15.43
C ASP A 165 12.22 11.90 -16.06
N GLU A 166 11.92 12.16 -17.33
CA GLU A 166 10.87 11.43 -18.06
C GLU A 166 11.21 9.95 -18.25
N SER A 167 12.49 9.57 -18.28
CA SER A 167 12.91 8.18 -18.47
C SER A 167 12.64 7.29 -17.26
N LEU A 168 12.43 7.89 -16.07
CA LEU A 168 12.19 7.18 -14.82
C LEU A 168 10.71 6.93 -14.57
N ASN A 169 9.82 7.66 -15.23
CA ASN A 169 8.39 7.70 -14.93
C ASN A 169 7.57 7.04 -16.05
N ALA A 170 6.60 6.22 -15.66
CA ALA A 170 5.68 5.55 -16.59
C ALA A 170 4.30 6.20 -16.60
N ILE A 171 3.84 6.62 -15.41
CA ILE A 171 2.49 7.12 -15.20
C ILE A 171 2.46 8.04 -13.99
N PHE A 172 1.52 8.98 -13.97
CA PHE A 172 1.28 9.87 -12.85
C PHE A 172 -0.03 9.48 -12.18
N PHE A 173 -0.02 9.36 -10.86
CA PHE A 173 -1.23 9.17 -10.06
C PHE A 173 -1.56 10.46 -9.32
N GLN A 174 -2.70 11.07 -9.61
CA GLN A 174 -3.15 12.31 -8.97
C GLN A 174 -4.31 12.04 -8.02
N VAL A 175 -4.31 12.73 -6.89
CA VAL A 175 -5.42 12.74 -5.93
C VAL A 175 -5.77 14.17 -5.55
N VAL A 176 -7.07 14.46 -5.53
CA VAL A 176 -7.64 15.67 -4.92
C VAL A 176 -8.41 15.26 -3.67
N THR A 177 -8.16 15.94 -2.56
CA THR A 177 -8.87 15.73 -1.29
C THR A 177 -9.41 17.04 -0.74
N THR A 178 -10.33 16.97 0.21
CA THR A 178 -10.65 18.09 1.10
C THR A 178 -9.45 18.44 1.98
N GLN A 179 -9.50 19.58 2.67
CA GLN A 179 -8.50 19.97 3.69
C GLN A 179 -8.28 18.86 4.75
N ASN A 180 -9.33 18.09 5.07
CA ASN A 180 -9.28 17.02 6.08
C ASN A 180 -8.85 15.67 5.50
N SER A 181 -8.28 15.64 4.28
CA SER A 181 -7.84 14.43 3.59
C SER A 181 -8.97 13.45 3.22
N GLU A 182 -10.21 13.94 3.11
CA GLU A 182 -11.31 13.16 2.53
C GLU A 182 -11.16 13.11 1.01
N PHE A 183 -11.25 11.92 0.45
CA PHE A 183 -11.05 11.66 -0.97
C PHE A 183 -12.15 12.33 -1.80
N LEU A 184 -11.73 13.07 -2.83
CA LEU A 184 -12.65 13.62 -3.82
C LEU A 184 -12.44 12.95 -5.18
N SER A 185 -11.20 12.91 -5.66
CA SER A 185 -10.88 12.38 -6.99
C SER A 185 -9.52 11.72 -7.01
N GLY A 186 -9.40 10.64 -7.78
CA GLY A 186 -8.17 9.90 -8.02
C GLY A 186 -8.08 9.45 -9.48
N THR A 187 -7.02 9.84 -10.18
CA THR A 187 -6.85 9.58 -11.62
C THR A 187 -5.42 9.25 -11.98
N TYR A 188 -5.24 8.55 -13.09
CA TYR A 188 -3.94 8.34 -13.72
C TYR A 188 -3.85 9.02 -15.07
N THR A 189 -2.70 9.61 -15.37
CA THR A 189 -2.39 10.24 -16.65
C THR A 189 -0.96 9.89 -17.10
N HIS A 190 -0.70 9.96 -18.40
CA HIS A 190 0.68 9.96 -18.92
C HIS A 190 1.25 11.38 -19.07
N GLU A 191 0.39 12.39 -19.05
CA GLU A 191 0.79 13.80 -19.12
C GLU A 191 0.98 14.38 -17.71
N ASN A 192 1.92 15.30 -17.53
CA ASN A 192 2.20 15.99 -16.27
C ASN A 192 1.23 17.13 -15.94
N LYS A 193 -0.02 16.97 -16.37
CA LYS A 193 -1.12 17.89 -16.12
C LYS A 193 -2.42 17.14 -15.91
N PHE A 194 -3.29 17.73 -15.10
CA PHE A 194 -4.63 17.22 -14.85
C PHE A 194 -5.56 18.40 -14.58
N GLN A 195 -6.78 18.37 -15.11
CA GLN A 195 -7.80 19.34 -14.74
C GLN A 195 -8.94 18.61 -14.05
N TYR A 196 -9.35 19.13 -12.89
CA TYR A 196 -10.42 18.54 -12.11
C TYR A 196 -11.70 18.38 -12.96
N TYR A 197 -12.31 17.19 -12.90
CA TYR A 197 -13.43 16.71 -13.74
C TYR A 197 -13.20 16.48 -15.23
N LYS A 198 -12.01 16.79 -15.77
CA LYS A 198 -11.75 16.50 -17.18
C LYS A 198 -10.99 15.19 -17.32
N LEU A 199 -11.62 14.25 -18.02
CA LEU A 199 -11.08 12.91 -18.22
C LEU A 199 -10.33 12.75 -19.57
N ASN A 200 -10.18 13.82 -20.36
CA ASN A 200 -9.65 13.73 -21.73
C ASN A 200 -8.26 13.10 -21.83
N ASN A 201 -7.39 13.34 -20.83
CA ASN A 201 -6.04 12.78 -20.75
C ASN A 201 -5.90 11.72 -19.65
N VAL A 202 -7.01 11.29 -19.06
CA VAL A 202 -7.05 10.29 -17.99
C VAL A 202 -7.11 8.90 -18.61
N VAL A 203 -6.19 8.03 -18.20
CA VAL A 203 -6.10 6.63 -18.67
C VAL A 203 -6.74 5.64 -17.69
N LEU A 204 -6.84 6.00 -16.42
CA LEU A 204 -7.56 5.25 -15.41
C LEU A 204 -8.16 6.21 -14.38
N ASN A 205 -9.44 6.03 -14.07
CA ASN A 205 -10.16 6.79 -13.05
C ASN A 205 -10.56 5.85 -11.91
N VAL A 206 -10.06 6.11 -10.70
CA VAL A 206 -10.41 5.33 -9.49
C VAL A 206 -11.47 6.05 -8.65
N THR A 207 -11.93 7.21 -9.10
CA THR A 207 -13.05 7.93 -8.48
C THR A 207 -14.36 7.20 -8.77
N ASN A 208 -15.15 6.96 -7.72
CA ASN A 208 -16.47 6.38 -7.90
C ASN A 208 -17.45 7.44 -8.43
N GLY A 209 -17.87 7.30 -9.68
CA GLY A 209 -18.78 8.24 -10.33
C GLY A 209 -18.15 9.60 -10.62
N THR A 210 -18.98 10.65 -10.61
CA THR A 210 -18.53 12.03 -10.83
C THR A 210 -18.26 12.70 -9.49
N PRO A 211 -17.07 13.29 -9.28
CA PRO A 211 -16.79 13.94 -8.01
C PRO A 211 -17.56 15.27 -7.84
N PRO A 212 -17.79 15.75 -6.60
CA PRO A 212 -18.69 16.88 -6.30
C PRO A 212 -18.01 18.23 -6.40
N ASN A 213 -18.63 19.23 -7.07
CA ASN A 213 -17.99 20.52 -7.39
C ASN A 213 -17.20 21.11 -6.22
N LEU A 214 -16.01 21.66 -6.50
CA LEU A 214 -15.28 22.39 -5.47
C LEU A 214 -16.09 23.62 -5.07
N VAL A 215 -16.14 23.88 -3.78
CA VAL A 215 -16.85 25.01 -3.21
C VAL A 215 -15.88 26.17 -3.07
N SER A 216 -16.21 27.31 -3.67
CA SER A 216 -15.41 28.53 -3.59
C SER A 216 -15.06 28.89 -2.14
N ASN A 217 -13.83 29.34 -1.92
CA ASN A 217 -13.23 29.68 -0.63
C ASN A 217 -12.98 28.50 0.32
N ASN A 218 -13.26 27.25 -0.07
CA ASN A 218 -12.81 26.08 0.69
C ASN A 218 -11.38 25.69 0.31
N THR A 219 -10.66 25.12 1.29
CA THR A 219 -9.31 24.59 1.10
C THR A 219 -9.35 23.13 0.68
N TYR A 220 -8.51 22.78 -0.28
CA TYR A 220 -8.33 21.44 -0.82
C TYR A 220 -6.84 21.10 -0.90
N ASN A 221 -6.53 19.81 -1.02
CA ASN A 221 -5.18 19.33 -1.27
C ASN A 221 -5.11 18.62 -2.61
N PHE A 222 -4.01 18.80 -3.31
CA PHE A 222 -3.63 18.04 -4.48
C PHE A 222 -2.33 17.28 -4.19
N ILE A 223 -2.30 16.01 -4.53
CA ILE A 223 -1.13 15.14 -4.43
C ILE A 223 -0.92 14.49 -5.79
N VAL A 224 0.31 14.46 -6.27
CA VAL A 224 0.70 13.66 -7.43
C VAL A 224 1.90 12.80 -7.11
N MET A 225 1.84 11.54 -7.56
CA MET A 225 2.91 10.56 -7.46
C MET A 225 3.41 10.23 -8.87
N ASP A 226 4.70 10.41 -9.09
CA ASP A 226 5.40 10.01 -10.30
C ASP A 226 5.80 8.53 -10.18
N VAL A 227 5.07 7.65 -10.88
CA VAL A 227 5.20 6.19 -10.72
C VAL A 227 5.98 5.60 -11.90
N SER A 228 7.02 4.83 -11.60
CA SER A 228 7.84 4.10 -12.56
C SER A 228 7.20 2.79 -13.03
N LEU A 229 7.76 2.17 -14.09
CA LEU A 229 7.26 0.90 -14.64
C LEU A 229 7.29 -0.27 -13.64
N ASP A 230 8.17 -0.21 -12.64
CA ASP A 230 8.29 -1.20 -11.58
C ASP A 230 7.55 -0.77 -10.29
N ASN A 231 6.56 0.12 -10.44
CA ASN A 231 5.63 0.60 -9.40
C ASN A 231 6.30 1.33 -8.23
N TRP A 232 7.55 1.78 -8.41
CA TRP A 232 8.21 2.66 -7.45
C TRP A 232 7.84 4.12 -7.71
N VAL A 233 7.58 4.89 -6.66
CA VAL A 233 7.30 6.32 -6.74
C VAL A 233 8.61 7.10 -6.68
N ASN A 234 8.96 7.78 -7.76
CA ASN A 234 10.18 8.58 -7.84
C ASN A 234 10.01 9.94 -7.18
N THR A 235 8.84 10.56 -7.33
CA THR A 235 8.53 11.88 -6.79
C THR A 235 7.13 11.88 -6.21
N VAL A 236 6.95 12.53 -5.06
CA VAL A 236 5.65 12.95 -4.56
C VAL A 236 5.65 14.47 -4.46
N SER A 237 4.71 15.10 -5.15
CA SER A 237 4.49 16.55 -5.11
C SER A 237 3.11 16.82 -4.54
N SER A 238 3.02 17.66 -3.51
CA SER A 238 1.74 18.00 -2.88
C SER A 238 1.59 19.49 -2.62
N SER A 239 0.39 20.03 -2.81
CA SER A 239 0.09 21.43 -2.56
C SER A 239 -1.35 21.61 -2.07
N SER A 240 -1.56 22.58 -1.18
CA SER A 240 -2.88 22.99 -0.72
C SER A 240 -3.31 24.27 -1.44
N PHE A 241 -4.58 24.39 -1.76
CA PHE A 241 -5.13 25.56 -2.45
C PHE A 241 -6.54 25.90 -1.96
N VAL A 242 -6.93 27.15 -2.10
CA VAL A 242 -8.29 27.64 -1.85
C VAL A 242 -9.02 27.72 -3.19
N ALA A 243 -10.14 27.02 -3.34
CA ALA A 243 -10.88 27.00 -4.59
C ALA A 243 -11.46 28.38 -4.94
N ASN A 244 -11.34 28.78 -6.21
CA ASN A 244 -12.05 29.94 -6.78
C ASN A 244 -13.49 29.59 -7.13
#